data_AF-A0A830BT15-F1
#
_entry.id   AF-A0A830BT15-F1
#
_cell.length_a   1.000
_cell.length_b   1.000
_cell.length_c   1.000
_cell.angle_alpha   90.00
_cell.angle_beta   90.00
_cell.angle_gamma   90.00
#
_symmetry.space_group_name_H-M   'P 1'
#
loop_
_entity.id
_entity.type
_entity.pdbx_description
1 polymer ?
#
loop_
_entity_poly.entity_id
_entity_poly.type
_entity_poly.pdbx_seq_one_letter_code
_entity_poly.pdbx_strand_id
1 'polypeptide(L)' 'MKNAARDVEAQGFNPGLIVLLVVGGLMLLFLVGNYALYVYAQKTLPPKKKKPISKKKMKKERLKQGVSAPGE' A
#
# COMPACT_ATOMS: atom_id res chain seq x y z
N MET A 1 -37.14 -48.41 3.50
CA MET A 1 -35.72 -48.59 3.12
C MET A 1 -35.17 -47.20 2.80
N LYS A 2 -34.74 -46.38 3.78
CA LYS A 2 -33.37 -46.28 4.36
C LYS A 2 -32.25 -46.44 3.34
N ASN A 3 -31.63 -45.30 3.00
CA ASN A 3 -30.19 -45.00 2.82
C ASN A 3 -30.10 -43.70 1.98
N ALA A 4 -30.59 -42.53 2.43
CA ALA A 4 -29.89 -41.62 3.34
C ALA A 4 -28.35 -41.68 3.24
N ALA A 5 -27.80 -40.70 2.54
CA ALA A 5 -26.52 -40.04 2.85
C ALA A 5 -25.39 -40.98 3.30
N ARG A 6 -24.79 -41.70 2.35
CA ARG A 6 -23.42 -42.20 2.48
C ARG A 6 -22.67 -41.65 1.27
N ASP A 7 -21.40 -41.35 1.45
CA ASP A 7 -20.52 -40.70 0.46
C ASP A 7 -20.54 -39.17 0.50
N VAL A 8 -20.62 -38.59 1.71
CA VAL A 8 -19.73 -37.48 2.01
C VAL A 8 -18.48 -38.11 2.61
N GLU A 9 -17.70 -38.80 1.78
CA GLU A 9 -16.32 -39.08 2.14
C GLU A 9 -15.68 -37.72 2.43
N ALA A 10 -15.27 -37.50 3.67
CA ALA A 10 -14.41 -36.38 4.02
C ALA A 10 -13.03 -36.63 3.39
N GLN A 11 -12.97 -36.50 2.06
CA GLN A 11 -11.72 -36.53 1.33
C GLN A 11 -10.97 -35.24 1.71
N GLY A 12 -9.98 -35.40 2.60
CA GLY A 12 -9.16 -34.29 3.06
C GLY A 12 -8.51 -33.53 1.91
N PHE A 13 -8.14 -32.27 2.14
CA PHE A 13 -7.49 -31.45 1.13
C PHE A 13 -6.20 -32.10 0.62
N ASN A 14 -5.98 -32.02 -0.70
CA ASN A 14 -4.76 -32.51 -1.33
C ASN A 14 -3.55 -31.79 -0.71
N PRO A 15 -2.48 -32.52 -0.31
CA PRO A 15 -1.28 -31.92 0.27
C PRO A 15 -0.67 -30.80 -0.60
N GLY A 16 -0.70 -30.94 -1.93
CA GLY A 16 -0.23 -29.89 -2.85
C GLY A 16 -1.07 -28.62 -2.78
N LEU A 17 -2.39 -28.74 -2.61
CA LEU A 17 -3.28 -27.59 -2.40
C LEU A 17 -3.03 -26.92 -1.05
N ILE A 18 -2.84 -27.71 0.01
CA ILE A 18 -2.50 -27.19 1.35
C ILE A 18 -1.20 -26.39 1.26
N VAL A 19 -0.16 -26.94 0.64
CA VAL A 19 1.13 -26.26 0.48
C VAL A 19 0.99 -24.98 -0.34
N LEU A 20 0.22 -24.99 -1.43
CA LEU A 20 -0.02 -23.80 -2.24
C LEU A 20 -0.72 -22.70 -1.43
N LEU A 21 -1.73 -23.06 -0.64
CA LEU A 21 -2.44 -22.10 0.21
C LEU A 21 -1.56 -21.56 1.33
N VAL A 22 -0.73 -22.40 1.95
CA VAL A 22 0.18 -21.98 3.02
C VAL A 22 1.26 -21.05 2.47
N VAL A 23 1.99 -21.48 1.44
CA VAL A 23 3.09 -20.68 0.87
C VAL A 23 2.56 -19.43 0.17
N GLY A 24 1.51 -19.56 -0.63
CA GLY A 24 0.86 -18.44 -1.31
C GLY A 24 0.25 -17.46 -0.31
N GLY A 25 -0.42 -17.96 0.73
CA GLY A 25 -1.00 -17.14 1.79
C GLY A 25 0.07 -16.39 2.58
N LEU A 26 1.16 -17.06 2.96
CA LEU A 26 2.28 -16.43 3.65
C LEU A 26 2.96 -15.35 2.79
N MET A 27 3.18 -15.61 1.49
CA MET A 27 3.72 -14.60 0.58
C MET A 27 2.78 -13.39 0.44
N LEU A 28 1.48 -13.62 0.25
CA LEU A 28 0.51 -12.54 0.13
C LEU A 28 0.45 -11.72 1.41
N LEU A 29 0.41 -12.37 2.58
CA LEU A 29 0.34 -11.69 3.87
C LEU A 29 1.62 -10.88 4.14
N PHE A 30 2.79 -11.39 3.76
CA PHE A 30 4.05 -10.66 3.83
C PHE A 30 4.04 -9.42 2.92
N LEU A 31 3.62 -9.56 1.67
CA LEU A 31 3.57 -8.45 0.71
C LEU A 31 2.57 -7.38 1.14
N VAL A 32 1.35 -7.78 1.50
CA VAL A 32 0.29 -6.86 1.94
C VAL A 32 0.69 -6.18 3.24
N GLY A 33 1.21 -6.94 4.22
CA GLY A 33 1.67 -6.39 5.49
C GLY A 33 2.81 -5.38 5.31
N ASN A 34 3.77 -5.70 4.45
CA ASN A 34 4.89 -4.79 4.16
C ASN A 34 4.42 -3.53 3.43
N TYR A 35 3.56 -3.69 2.42
CA TYR A 35 3.00 -2.54 1.70
C TYR A 35 2.17 -1.63 2.61
N ALA A 36 1.33 -2.22 3.46
CA ALA A 36 0.54 -1.47 4.44
C ALA A 36 1.45 -0.70 5.40
N LEU A 37 2.52 -1.33 5.90
CA LEU A 37 3.49 -0.68 6.78
C LEU A 37 4.25 0.44 6.06
N TYR A 38 4.63 0.24 4.81
CA TYR A 38 5.28 1.26 3.98
C TYR A 38 4.37 2.48 3.77
N VAL A 39 3.10 2.26 3.44
CA VAL A 39 2.12 3.33 3.28
C VAL A 39 1.86 4.04 4.61
N TYR A 40 1.75 3.31 5.71
CA TYR A 40 1.60 3.89 7.03
C TYR A 40 2.79 4.78 7.39
N ALA A 41 4.02 4.27 7.19
CA ALA A 41 5.24 5.03 7.40
C ALA A 41 5.28 6.30 6.53
N GLN A 42 4.88 6.24 5.26
CA GLN A 42 4.81 7.44 4.41
C GLN A 42 3.81 8.49 4.91
N LYS A 43 2.72 8.07 5.55
CA LYS A 43 1.74 9.00 6.14
C LYS A 43 2.24 9.64 7.43
N THR A 44 3.06 8.92 8.22
CA THR A 44 3.62 9.42 9.48
C THR A 44 4.98 10.09 9.32
N LEU A 45 5.65 9.89 8.18
CA LEU A 45 6.89 10.55 7.85
C LEU A 45 6.66 12.06 7.76
N PRO A 46 7.47 12.88 8.47
CA PRO A 46 7.35 14.32 8.39
C PRO A 46 7.54 14.78 6.94
N PRO A 47 6.84 15.85 6.52
CA PRO A 47 6.94 16.35 5.16
C PRO A 47 8.42 16.55 4.83
N LYS A 48 8.90 15.88 3.77
CA LYS A 48 10.29 16.01 3.32
C LYS A 48 10.59 17.50 3.20
N LYS A 49 11.36 18.05 4.14
CA LYS A 49 11.70 19.47 4.16
C LYS A 49 12.39 19.74 2.83
N LYS A 50 11.70 20.47 1.94
CA LYS A 50 12.33 20.95 0.71
C LYS A 50 13.57 21.72 1.15
N LYS A 51 14.73 21.45 0.52
CA LYS A 51 15.96 22.18 0.83
C LYS A 51 15.62 23.66 0.85
N PRO A 52 15.98 24.41 1.91
CA PRO A 52 15.62 25.80 2.03
C PRO A 52 16.10 26.53 0.79
N ILE A 53 15.15 27.09 0.05
CA ILE A 53 15.44 27.77 -1.20
C ILE A 53 16.06 29.11 -0.80
N SER A 54 17.29 29.39 -1.28
CA SER A 54 17.93 30.67 -1.02
C SER A 54 17.00 31.82 -1.38
N LYS A 55 17.00 32.88 -0.56
CA LYS A 55 16.20 34.11 -0.76
C LYS A 55 16.35 34.66 -2.18
N LYS A 56 17.53 34.53 -2.79
CA LYS A 56 17.80 34.93 -4.18
C LYS A 56 16.96 34.16 -5.19
N LYS A 57 16.80 32.85 -5.00
CA LYS A 57 15.99 31.99 -5.88
C LYS A 57 14.49 32.20 -5.64
N MET A 58 14.03 32.41 -4.40
CA MET A 58 12.63 32.80 -4.16
C MET A 58 12.26 34.12 -4.82
N LYS A 59 13.14 35.13 -4.75
CA LYS A 59 12.91 36.43 -5.40
C LYS A 59 12.88 36.28 -6.92
N LYS A 60 13.77 35.47 -7.50
CA LYS A 60 13.80 35.18 -8.95
C LYS A 60 12.52 34.50 -9.42
N GLU A 61 12.02 33.51 -8.68
CA GLU A 61 10.77 32.82 -9.05
C GLU A 61 9.55 33.73 -8.88
N ARG A 62 9.47 34.52 -7.80
CA ARG A 62 8.39 35.52 -7.62
C ARG A 62 8.38 36.59 -8.70
N LEU A 63 9.55 37.04 -9.17
CA LEU A 63 9.68 37.98 -10.28
C LEU A 63 9.23 37.36 -11.61
N LYS A 64 9.43 36.05 -11.80
CA LYS A 64 8.99 35.32 -13.00
C LYS A 64 7.49 35.04 -13.01
N GLN A 65 6.89 34.80 -11.84
CA GLN A 65 5.45 34.54 -11.72
C GLN A 65 4.59 35.79 -11.90
N GLY A 66 5.20 36.97 -11.93
CA GLY A 66 4.48 38.23 -11.90
C GLY A 66 3.80 38.45 -10.55
N VAL A 67 3.34 39.67 -10.33
CA VAL A 67 2.51 40.02 -9.17
C VAL A 67 1.12 40.26 -9.73
N SER A 68 0.12 39.51 -9.28
CA SER A 68 -1.28 39.88 -9.54
C SER A 68 -1.54 41.21 -8.85
N ALA A 69 -2.16 42.16 -9.56
CA ALA A 69 -2.45 43.47 -9.02
C ALA A 69 -3.26 43.34 -7.72
N PRO A 70 -2.99 44.14 -6.68
CA PRO A 70 -3.81 44.12 -5.47
C PRO A 70 -5.16 44.74 -5.82
N GLY A 71 -6.19 43.91 -6.02
CA GLY A 71 -7.52 44.39 -6.40
C GLY A 71 -8.45 43.42 -7.14
N GLU A 72 -8.11 42.14 -7.32
CA GLU A 72 -9.04 41.07 -7.69
C GLU A 72 -9.24 40.09 -6.53
#